data_AF-A0A3L9I5L2-F1
#
_entry.id   AF-A0A3L9I5L2-F1
#
_cell.length_a   1.000
_cell.length_b   1.000
_cell.length_c   1.000
_cell.angle_alpha   90.00
_cell.angle_beta   90.00
_cell.angle_gamma   90.00
#
_symmetry.space_group_name_H-M   'P 1'
#
loop_
_entity.id
_entity.type
_entity.pdbx_description
1 polymer ?
#
loop_
_entity_poly.entity_id
_entity_poly.type
_entity_poly.pdbx_seq_one_letter_code
_entity_poly.pdbx_strand_id
1 'polypeptide(L)'
;DASHRYERGVDPALQHKAMERATRLLIDICGGEAGPVIDITSEATLPKRATITLRRSKLDRLIGHHIADEQVTDILRRLGCEVTEGKDEWQAVAPSWRFDMEIEEDLVEEVARVYGYNNIPDEPVQASLIMGTHREADLSLKRVKTLLNDKGYQEVITYSFVDPKVQQMIHPGVEALLLPSPISVEMSAMRLSLWTGLLATVVYNQNRQQNRVRIFESGLRFVPDTQAPLGIRQDLMLAGVICGNRYEEHWNLAKETVDFYDLKGDLESVLDLTGKLNEVEFRAEANPALHPGQSAAIYLKGERIGFVGVVHPELERKLDLNGRTLVFELEWNKLADRVVPQAREISRFPANRRDIAVVVAENVPAADILSECKKVGVNQVVGVNLFDVYRGKGVAEGYKSLAISLILQDTSRTLEEEEIAATVAKCVEALKERFQASLRD
;
A
#
# COMPACT_ATOMS: atom_id res chain seq x y z
N ASP A 1 2.71 -37.75 -21.01
CA ASP A 1 1.98 -37.76 -22.29
C ASP A 1 0.51 -38.11 -22.21
N ALA A 2 0.13 -39.25 -21.62
CA ALA A 2 -1.26 -39.72 -21.60
C ALA A 2 -2.19 -38.80 -20.77
N SER A 3 -1.86 -38.52 -19.50
CA SER A 3 -2.67 -37.64 -18.63
C SER A 3 -2.94 -36.28 -19.28
N HIS A 4 -1.89 -35.65 -19.81
CA HIS A 4 -1.96 -34.36 -20.50
C HIS A 4 -2.92 -34.35 -21.70
N ARG A 5 -2.99 -35.44 -22.46
CA ARG A 5 -3.88 -35.54 -23.63
C ARG A 5 -5.31 -35.88 -23.21
N TYR A 6 -5.47 -36.84 -22.32
CA TYR A 6 -6.81 -37.25 -21.86
C TYR A 6 -7.52 -36.15 -21.07
N GLU A 7 -6.81 -35.39 -20.22
CA GLU A 7 -7.43 -34.31 -19.43
C GLU A 7 -7.88 -33.12 -20.30
N ARG A 8 -7.27 -32.94 -21.48
CA ARG A 8 -7.63 -31.89 -22.46
C ARG A 8 -8.67 -32.34 -23.49
N GLY A 9 -8.93 -33.64 -23.56
CA GLY A 9 -9.76 -34.26 -24.58
C GLY A 9 -8.94 -34.87 -25.71
N VAL A 10 -9.09 -36.18 -25.91
CA VAL A 10 -8.65 -36.89 -27.11
C VAL A 10 -9.88 -37.14 -27.96
N ASP A 11 -9.75 -36.93 -29.27
CA ASP A 11 -10.84 -37.16 -30.22
C ASP A 11 -11.56 -38.51 -29.97
N PRO A 12 -12.85 -38.49 -29.59
CA PRO A 12 -13.63 -39.68 -29.22
C PRO A 12 -13.98 -40.55 -30.42
N ALA A 13 -13.61 -40.15 -31.65
CA ALA A 13 -13.78 -40.92 -32.88
C ALA A 13 -12.43 -41.42 -33.47
N LEU A 14 -11.31 -41.28 -32.75
CA LEU A 14 -9.96 -41.59 -33.26
C LEU A 14 -9.48 -43.01 -32.96
N GLN A 15 -10.09 -43.69 -31.98
CA GLN A 15 -9.56 -44.89 -31.32
C GLN A 15 -9.33 -46.04 -32.31
N HIS A 16 -10.28 -46.32 -33.19
CA HIS A 16 -10.14 -47.39 -34.19
C HIS A 16 -8.95 -47.15 -35.12
N LYS A 17 -8.84 -45.93 -35.68
CA LYS A 17 -7.72 -45.59 -36.58
C LYS A 17 -6.37 -45.68 -35.86
N ALA A 18 -6.31 -45.23 -34.61
CA ALA A 18 -5.10 -45.30 -33.80
C ALA A 18 -4.70 -46.76 -33.49
N MET A 19 -5.69 -47.61 -33.15
CA MET A 19 -5.49 -49.03 -32.91
C MET A 19 -4.94 -49.74 -34.14
N GLU A 20 -5.60 -49.58 -35.30
CA GLU A 20 -5.18 -50.21 -36.55
C GLU A 20 -3.79 -49.75 -37.00
N ARG A 21 -3.48 -48.46 -36.80
CA ARG A 21 -2.15 -47.91 -37.10
C ARG A 21 -1.08 -48.55 -36.22
N ALA A 22 -1.34 -48.67 -34.91
CA ALA A 22 -0.40 -49.26 -33.97
C ALA A 22 -0.18 -50.75 -34.24
N THR A 23 -1.27 -51.52 -34.45
CA THR A 23 -1.22 -52.95 -34.75
C THR A 23 -0.37 -53.25 -35.98
N ARG A 24 -0.59 -52.52 -37.09
CA ARG A 24 0.20 -52.70 -38.32
C ARG A 24 1.69 -52.43 -38.08
N LEU A 25 2.00 -51.28 -37.49
CA LEU A 25 3.39 -50.91 -37.21
C LEU A 25 4.08 -51.92 -36.28
N LEU A 26 3.36 -52.45 -35.30
CA LEU A 26 3.91 -53.45 -34.38
C LEU A 26 4.26 -54.75 -35.10
N ILE A 27 3.39 -55.24 -35.98
CA ILE A 27 3.66 -56.46 -36.77
C ILE A 27 4.80 -56.22 -37.76
N ASP A 28 4.80 -55.10 -38.47
CA ASP A 28 5.84 -54.79 -39.46
C ASP A 28 7.24 -54.70 -38.83
N ILE A 29 7.32 -54.30 -37.55
CA ILE A 29 8.59 -54.13 -36.82
C ILE A 29 8.98 -55.39 -36.04
N CYS A 30 8.04 -56.02 -35.34
CA CYS A 30 8.32 -57.08 -34.36
C CYS A 30 7.85 -58.48 -34.82
N GLY A 31 7.08 -58.57 -35.91
CA GLY A 31 6.40 -59.80 -36.34
C GLY A 31 5.17 -60.15 -35.49
N GLY A 32 4.60 -61.33 -35.74
CA GLY A 32 3.41 -61.84 -35.05
C GLY A 32 2.11 -61.76 -35.87
N GLU A 33 1.00 -62.16 -35.25
CA GLU A 33 -0.33 -62.18 -35.85
C GLU A 33 -1.34 -61.47 -34.91
N ALA A 34 -2.19 -60.61 -35.46
CA ALA A 34 -3.22 -59.91 -34.69
C ALA A 34 -4.55 -60.68 -34.68
N GLY A 35 -5.19 -60.73 -33.50
CA GLY A 35 -6.60 -61.16 -33.38
C GLY A 35 -7.58 -60.02 -33.73
N PRO A 36 -8.91 -60.27 -33.63
CA PRO A 36 -9.92 -59.24 -33.87
C PRO A 36 -9.92 -58.18 -32.76
N VAL A 37 -10.24 -56.93 -33.11
CA VAL A 37 -10.42 -55.82 -32.15
C VAL A 37 -11.67 -56.06 -31.30
N ILE A 38 -11.54 -55.91 -29.98
CA ILE A 38 -12.66 -55.95 -29.04
C ILE A 38 -13.09 -54.51 -28.75
N ASP A 39 -14.25 -54.13 -29.27
CA ASP A 39 -14.82 -52.79 -29.08
C ASP A 39 -15.91 -52.83 -27.99
N ILE A 40 -15.71 -52.03 -26.94
CA ILE A 40 -16.66 -51.87 -25.83
C ILE A 40 -16.99 -50.38 -25.71
N THR A 41 -17.77 -49.88 -26.67
CA THR A 41 -18.22 -48.48 -26.72
C THR A 41 -19.61 -48.32 -26.12
N SER A 42 -19.81 -47.26 -25.33
CA SER A 42 -21.13 -46.84 -24.83
C SER A 42 -21.57 -45.56 -25.53
N GLU A 43 -22.51 -45.69 -26.46
CA GLU A 43 -23.09 -44.56 -27.20
C GLU A 43 -23.75 -43.50 -26.30
N ALA A 44 -24.24 -43.94 -25.12
CA ALA A 44 -24.92 -43.05 -24.18
C ALA A 44 -23.97 -42.07 -23.49
N THR A 45 -22.72 -42.46 -23.23
CA THR A 45 -21.72 -41.61 -22.55
C THR A 45 -20.71 -41.00 -23.50
N LEU A 46 -20.82 -41.28 -24.80
CA LEU A 46 -19.96 -40.69 -25.83
C LEU A 46 -20.32 -39.20 -25.98
N PRO A 47 -19.33 -38.30 -25.98
CA PRO A 47 -19.60 -36.87 -26.12
C PRO A 47 -20.27 -36.58 -27.46
N LYS A 48 -21.34 -35.79 -27.42
CA LYS A 48 -22.06 -35.36 -28.62
C LYS A 48 -21.48 -34.06 -29.11
N ARG A 49 -21.19 -33.99 -30.41
CA ARG A 49 -20.71 -32.76 -31.06
C ARG A 49 -21.75 -31.66 -30.92
N ALA A 50 -21.33 -30.50 -30.44
CA ALA A 50 -22.21 -29.34 -30.28
C ALA A 50 -22.73 -28.86 -31.63
N THR A 51 -23.99 -28.44 -31.67
CA THR A 51 -24.58 -27.72 -32.80
C THR A 51 -24.73 -26.27 -32.40
N ILE A 52 -23.96 -25.40 -33.02
CA ILE A 52 -23.81 -24.00 -32.64
C ILE A 52 -24.34 -23.12 -33.78
N THR A 53 -25.14 -22.13 -33.43
CA THR A 53 -25.62 -21.12 -34.38
C THR A 53 -24.78 -19.86 -34.25
N LEU A 54 -24.09 -19.49 -35.33
CA LEU A 54 -23.34 -18.24 -35.48
C LEU A 54 -24.18 -17.21 -36.22
N ARG A 55 -24.53 -16.10 -35.58
CA ARG A 55 -25.29 -15.02 -36.21
C ARG A 55 -24.36 -13.98 -36.81
N ARG A 56 -24.69 -13.49 -38.01
CA ARG A 56 -23.99 -12.38 -38.69
C ARG A 56 -23.84 -11.16 -37.77
N SER A 57 -24.92 -10.80 -37.09
CA SER A 57 -24.94 -9.64 -36.18
C SER A 57 -24.02 -9.79 -34.97
N LYS A 58 -23.81 -11.01 -34.45
CA LYS A 58 -22.89 -11.26 -33.35
C LYS A 58 -21.44 -11.21 -33.83
N LEU A 59 -21.16 -11.83 -34.99
CA LEU A 59 -19.85 -11.85 -35.63
C LEU A 59 -19.34 -10.43 -35.89
N ASP A 60 -20.12 -9.63 -36.62
CA ASP A 60 -19.73 -8.27 -36.98
C ASP A 60 -19.59 -7.35 -35.75
N ARG A 61 -20.45 -7.53 -34.74
CA ARG A 61 -20.41 -6.70 -33.52
C ARG A 61 -19.22 -7.04 -32.62
N LEU A 62 -18.85 -8.31 -32.47
CA LEU A 62 -17.73 -8.70 -31.62
C LEU A 62 -16.39 -8.44 -32.28
N ILE A 63 -16.27 -8.69 -33.59
CA ILE A 63 -15.04 -8.45 -34.33
C ILE A 63 -14.88 -6.96 -34.65
N GLY A 64 -15.97 -6.25 -34.95
CA GLY A 64 -15.92 -4.86 -35.42
C GLY A 64 -15.50 -4.74 -36.88
N HIS A 65 -15.39 -5.86 -37.61
CA HIS A 65 -14.99 -5.92 -39.02
C HIS A 65 -15.80 -6.96 -39.77
N HIS A 66 -16.22 -6.62 -40.98
CA HIS A 66 -17.06 -7.48 -41.81
C HIS A 66 -16.19 -8.47 -42.61
N ILE A 67 -16.31 -9.76 -42.28
CA ILE A 67 -15.69 -10.87 -43.04
C ILE A 67 -16.75 -11.48 -43.95
N ALA A 68 -16.50 -11.60 -45.26
CA ALA A 68 -17.51 -12.04 -46.22
C ALA A 68 -18.08 -13.44 -45.93
N ASP A 69 -19.35 -13.67 -46.25
CA ASP A 69 -20.08 -14.90 -45.90
C ASP A 69 -19.41 -16.16 -46.45
N GLU A 70 -18.89 -16.10 -47.67
CA GLU A 70 -18.19 -17.21 -48.31
C GLU A 70 -16.92 -17.58 -47.56
N GLN A 71 -16.21 -16.58 -47.02
CA GLN A 71 -14.99 -16.77 -46.25
C GLN A 71 -15.28 -17.34 -44.85
N VAL A 72 -16.36 -16.90 -44.20
CA VAL A 72 -16.82 -17.46 -42.91
C VAL A 72 -17.14 -18.94 -43.07
N THR A 73 -17.93 -19.29 -44.08
CA THR A 73 -18.29 -20.68 -44.38
C THR A 73 -17.05 -21.52 -44.72
N ASP A 74 -16.13 -21.01 -45.56
CA ASP A 74 -14.89 -21.72 -45.92
C ASP A 74 -14.03 -22.03 -44.70
N ILE A 75 -13.84 -21.05 -43.81
CA ILE A 75 -13.07 -21.23 -42.57
C ILE A 75 -13.67 -22.35 -41.72
N LEU A 76 -14.97 -22.28 -41.41
CA LEU A 76 -15.64 -23.25 -40.54
C LEU A 76 -15.64 -24.66 -41.17
N ARG A 77 -15.88 -24.79 -42.47
CA ARG A 77 -15.81 -26.09 -43.16
C ARG A 77 -14.39 -26.66 -43.17
N ARG A 78 -13.36 -25.84 -43.41
CA ARG A 78 -11.94 -26.28 -43.37
C ARG A 78 -11.47 -26.70 -41.98
N LEU A 79 -12.06 -26.12 -40.93
CA LEU A 79 -11.83 -26.53 -39.55
C LEU A 79 -12.50 -27.87 -39.20
N GLY A 80 -13.41 -28.36 -40.06
CA GLY A 80 -14.08 -29.64 -39.92
C GLY A 80 -15.54 -29.56 -39.49
N CYS A 81 -16.12 -28.36 -39.40
CA CYS A 81 -17.52 -28.20 -39.05
C CYS A 81 -18.45 -28.61 -40.19
N GLU A 82 -19.61 -29.19 -39.86
CA GLU A 82 -20.72 -29.35 -40.80
C GLU A 82 -21.55 -28.08 -40.79
N VAL A 83 -21.43 -27.26 -41.84
CA VAL A 83 -22.01 -25.91 -41.89
C VAL A 83 -23.20 -25.85 -42.86
N THR A 84 -24.36 -25.50 -42.32
CA THR A 84 -25.57 -25.16 -43.08
C THR A 84 -25.79 -23.65 -43.00
N GLU A 85 -25.79 -22.99 -44.16
CA GLU A 85 -25.99 -21.54 -44.28
C GLU A 85 -27.47 -21.19 -44.18
N GLY A 86 -27.81 -20.23 -43.32
CA GLY A 86 -29.13 -19.66 -43.15
C GLY A 86 -29.18 -18.22 -43.62
N LYS A 87 -30.30 -17.53 -43.35
CA LYS A 87 -30.41 -16.09 -43.59
C LYS A 87 -29.73 -15.34 -42.44
N ASP A 88 -28.61 -14.67 -42.72
CA ASP A 88 -27.82 -13.90 -41.75
C ASP A 88 -27.27 -14.74 -40.57
N GLU A 89 -27.09 -16.06 -40.77
CA GLU A 89 -26.55 -16.98 -39.77
C GLU A 89 -25.98 -18.27 -40.38
N TRP A 90 -25.19 -19.00 -39.59
CA TRP A 90 -24.66 -20.33 -39.88
C TRP A 90 -25.01 -21.29 -38.76
N GLN A 91 -25.52 -22.48 -39.09
CA GLN A 91 -25.60 -23.59 -38.14
C GLN A 91 -24.42 -24.53 -38.40
N ALA A 92 -23.52 -24.63 -37.43
CA ALA A 92 -22.30 -25.42 -37.50
C ALA A 92 -22.30 -26.54 -36.46
N VAL A 93 -22.11 -27.79 -36.88
CA VAL A 93 -21.82 -28.90 -35.97
C VAL A 93 -20.31 -29.01 -35.84
N ALA A 94 -19.78 -28.89 -34.62
CA ALA A 94 -18.34 -28.97 -34.37
C ALA A 94 -17.77 -30.35 -34.76
N PRO A 95 -16.49 -30.45 -35.14
CA PRO A 95 -15.84 -31.75 -35.33
C PRO A 95 -15.53 -32.45 -34.01
N SER A 96 -15.40 -33.78 -34.01
CA SER A 96 -15.20 -34.57 -32.78
C SER A 96 -13.89 -34.27 -32.05
N TRP A 97 -12.86 -33.80 -32.76
CA TRP A 97 -11.54 -33.50 -32.18
C TRP A 97 -11.44 -32.12 -31.51
N ARG A 98 -12.47 -31.28 -31.58
CA ARG A 98 -12.50 -29.95 -30.94
C ARG A 98 -13.34 -30.01 -29.67
N PHE A 99 -12.71 -29.70 -28.54
CA PHE A 99 -13.31 -29.69 -27.19
C PHE A 99 -13.55 -28.26 -26.67
N ASP A 100 -13.29 -27.28 -27.53
CA ASP A 100 -13.30 -25.84 -27.34
C ASP A 100 -14.26 -25.17 -28.34
N MET A 101 -15.29 -25.91 -28.80
CA MET A 101 -16.35 -25.43 -29.69
C MET A 101 -17.70 -25.85 -29.10
N GLU A 102 -18.22 -25.04 -28.20
CA GLU A 102 -19.48 -25.27 -27.48
C GLU A 102 -20.44 -24.08 -27.59
N ILE A 103 -19.92 -22.86 -27.77
CA ILE A 103 -20.69 -21.61 -27.81
C ILE A 103 -20.44 -20.80 -29.10
N GLU A 104 -21.30 -19.81 -29.34
CA GLU A 104 -21.23 -18.94 -30.53
C GLU A 104 -19.91 -18.17 -30.62
N GLU A 105 -19.39 -17.69 -29.49
CA GLU A 105 -18.12 -16.97 -29.41
C GLU A 105 -16.90 -17.81 -29.81
N ASP A 106 -16.94 -19.13 -29.63
CA ASP A 106 -15.86 -20.02 -30.06
C ASP A 106 -15.75 -19.98 -31.59
N LEU A 107 -16.88 -19.96 -32.30
CA LEU A 107 -16.90 -19.83 -33.75
C LEU A 107 -16.44 -18.44 -34.21
N VAL A 108 -16.75 -17.39 -33.44
CA VAL A 108 -16.25 -16.03 -33.71
C VAL A 108 -14.72 -15.99 -33.61
N GLU A 109 -14.16 -16.58 -32.55
CA GLU A 109 -12.70 -16.68 -32.39
C GLU A 109 -12.07 -17.42 -33.59
N GLU A 110 -12.66 -18.54 -34.00
CA GLU A 110 -12.14 -19.36 -35.08
C GLU A 110 -12.15 -18.65 -36.44
N VAL A 111 -13.23 -17.94 -36.72
CA VAL A 111 -13.32 -17.07 -37.90
C VAL A 111 -12.25 -15.99 -37.84
N ALA A 112 -12.12 -15.27 -36.71
CA ALA A 112 -11.14 -14.21 -36.56
C ALA A 112 -9.69 -14.72 -36.65
N ARG A 113 -9.39 -15.87 -36.02
CA ARG A 113 -8.05 -16.45 -35.93
C ARG A 113 -7.55 -16.92 -37.28
N VAL A 114 -8.40 -17.60 -38.06
CA VAL A 114 -8.03 -18.09 -39.40
C VAL A 114 -8.05 -16.96 -40.43
N TYR A 115 -8.95 -15.97 -40.29
CA TYR A 115 -8.88 -14.73 -41.06
C TYR A 115 -7.56 -13.98 -40.83
N GLY A 116 -7.05 -14.05 -39.59
CA GLY A 116 -5.79 -13.46 -39.15
C GLY A 116 -6.04 -12.15 -38.40
N TYR A 117 -5.64 -12.10 -37.12
CA TYR A 117 -5.92 -10.95 -36.26
C TYR A 117 -5.37 -9.63 -36.80
N ASN A 118 -4.18 -9.65 -37.41
CA ASN A 118 -3.57 -8.43 -37.97
C ASN A 118 -4.24 -7.94 -39.26
N ASN A 119 -5.14 -8.73 -39.85
CA ASN A 119 -5.94 -8.29 -41.01
C ASN A 119 -7.20 -7.54 -40.57
N ILE A 120 -7.57 -7.62 -39.28
CA ILE A 120 -8.67 -6.85 -38.70
C ILE A 120 -8.15 -5.43 -38.46
N PRO A 121 -8.81 -4.39 -38.98
CA PRO A 121 -8.36 -3.00 -38.84
C PRO A 121 -8.43 -2.52 -37.39
N ASP A 122 -7.56 -1.57 -37.04
CA ASP A 122 -7.59 -0.90 -35.75
C ASP A 122 -8.70 0.16 -35.73
N GLU A 123 -9.69 -0.01 -34.85
CA GLU A 123 -10.77 0.96 -34.62
C GLU A 123 -10.81 1.38 -33.14
N PRO A 124 -10.62 2.67 -32.81
CA PRO A 124 -10.72 3.14 -31.43
C PRO A 124 -12.12 2.96 -30.84
N VAL A 125 -12.18 2.65 -29.54
CA VAL A 125 -13.45 2.50 -28.82
C VAL A 125 -14.25 3.79 -28.86
N GLN A 126 -15.50 3.70 -29.33
CA GLN A 126 -16.47 4.79 -29.27
C GLN A 126 -17.22 4.73 -27.95
N ALA A 127 -16.93 5.66 -27.04
CA ALA A 127 -17.55 5.75 -25.72
C ALA A 127 -17.88 7.21 -25.37
N SER A 128 -18.83 7.39 -24.45
CA SER A 128 -19.15 8.70 -23.89
C SER A 128 -18.00 9.23 -23.04
N LEU A 129 -17.66 10.51 -23.20
CA LEU A 129 -16.66 11.18 -22.36
C LEU A 129 -17.31 11.74 -21.10
N ILE A 130 -17.42 10.90 -20.08
CA ILE A 130 -17.98 11.26 -18.77
C ILE A 130 -16.82 11.48 -17.80
N MET A 131 -16.77 12.65 -17.15
CA MET A 131 -15.78 12.90 -16.11
C MET A 131 -16.02 11.95 -14.92
N GLY A 132 -14.93 11.45 -14.33
CA GLY A 132 -15.01 10.71 -13.08
C GLY A 132 -15.45 11.59 -11.91
N THR A 133 -15.81 10.96 -10.79
CA THR A 133 -16.07 11.68 -9.55
C THR A 133 -14.74 12.02 -8.87
N HIS A 134 -14.50 13.30 -8.62
CA HIS A 134 -13.30 13.78 -7.94
C HIS A 134 -13.67 14.38 -6.58
N ARG A 135 -12.83 14.14 -5.56
CA ARG A 135 -12.97 14.75 -4.25
C ARG A 135 -11.67 15.45 -3.88
N GLU A 136 -11.68 16.78 -3.78
CA GLU A 136 -10.47 17.57 -3.47
C GLU A 136 -9.88 17.21 -2.10
N ALA A 137 -10.72 16.75 -1.17
CA ALA A 137 -10.33 16.30 0.15
C ALA A 137 -9.55 14.97 0.15
N ASP A 138 -9.46 14.24 -0.97
CA ASP A 138 -8.59 13.08 -1.07
C ASP A 138 -7.12 13.52 -1.09
N LEU A 139 -6.33 13.04 -0.14
CA LEU A 139 -4.87 13.16 -0.16
C LEU A 139 -4.30 12.05 -1.03
N SER A 140 -3.57 12.41 -2.09
CA SER A 140 -2.94 11.43 -2.96
C SER A 140 -1.72 10.79 -2.29
N LEU A 141 -1.65 9.45 -2.27
CA LEU A 141 -0.45 8.73 -1.83
C LEU A 141 0.78 9.14 -2.64
N LYS A 142 0.61 9.35 -3.96
CA LYS A 142 1.69 9.80 -4.84
C LYS A 142 2.28 11.14 -4.36
N ARG A 143 1.43 12.07 -3.88
CA ARG A 143 1.89 13.37 -3.35
C ARG A 143 2.73 13.19 -2.08
N VAL A 144 2.36 12.24 -1.22
CA VAL A 144 3.13 11.90 -0.01
C VAL A 144 4.46 11.24 -0.37
N LYS A 145 4.48 10.33 -1.36
CA LYS A 145 5.72 9.76 -1.90
C LYS A 145 6.67 10.85 -2.42
N THR A 146 6.14 11.80 -3.20
CA THR A 146 6.92 12.97 -3.65
C THR A 146 7.48 13.76 -2.46
N LEU A 147 6.69 14.03 -1.42
CA LEU A 147 7.19 14.73 -0.23
C LEU A 147 8.33 13.96 0.46
N LEU A 148 8.21 12.64 0.57
CA LEU A 148 9.29 11.81 1.14
C LEU A 148 10.53 11.82 0.26
N ASN A 149 10.39 11.84 -1.06
CA ASN A 149 11.53 12.03 -1.97
C ASN A 149 12.18 13.40 -1.78
N ASP A 150 11.39 14.47 -1.64
CA ASP A 150 11.89 15.82 -1.37
C ASP A 150 12.63 15.91 -0.03
N LYS A 151 12.30 15.02 0.92
CA LYS A 151 12.98 14.85 2.22
C LYS A 151 14.16 13.86 2.18
N GLY A 152 14.56 13.40 1.00
CA GLY A 152 15.72 12.54 0.79
C GLY A 152 15.49 11.07 1.12
N TYR A 153 14.27 10.57 0.99
CA TYR A 153 13.99 9.14 1.06
C TYR A 153 13.87 8.50 -0.32
N GLN A 154 14.33 7.27 -0.41
CA GLN A 154 14.20 6.42 -1.59
C GLN A 154 13.04 5.43 -1.43
N GLU A 155 12.20 5.28 -2.46
CA GLU A 155 11.15 4.25 -2.45
C GLU A 155 11.76 2.86 -2.65
N VAL A 156 11.26 1.88 -1.89
CA VAL A 156 11.55 0.45 -2.04
C VAL A 156 10.26 -0.35 -2.11
N ILE A 157 10.34 -1.56 -2.68
CA ILE A 157 9.25 -2.53 -2.68
C ILE A 157 9.83 -3.85 -2.18
N THR A 158 9.30 -4.35 -1.07
CA THR A 158 9.75 -5.61 -0.46
C THR A 158 8.70 -6.70 -0.65
N TYR A 159 9.10 -7.97 -0.50
CA TYR A 159 8.15 -9.07 -0.57
C TYR A 159 7.11 -8.97 0.55
N SER A 160 5.85 -9.28 0.21
CA SER A 160 4.73 -9.29 1.17
C SER A 160 4.80 -10.44 2.17
N PHE A 161 5.58 -11.48 1.87
CA PHE A 161 5.88 -12.60 2.75
C PHE A 161 7.36 -12.55 3.16
N VAL A 162 7.61 -12.79 4.43
CA VAL A 162 8.89 -12.58 5.12
C VAL A 162 9.24 -13.78 5.99
N ASP A 163 10.46 -13.76 6.55
CA ASP A 163 10.92 -14.81 7.44
C ASP A 163 10.15 -14.68 8.78
N PRO A 164 9.36 -15.69 9.18
CA PRO A 164 8.67 -15.67 10.47
C PRO A 164 9.63 -15.51 11.64
N LYS A 165 10.87 -16.01 11.55
CA LYS A 165 11.86 -15.88 12.64
C LYS A 165 12.23 -14.43 12.88
N VAL A 166 12.52 -13.69 11.82
CA VAL A 166 12.85 -12.26 11.89
C VAL A 166 11.63 -11.45 12.30
N GLN A 167 10.47 -11.74 11.71
CA GLN A 167 9.21 -11.07 12.07
C GLN A 167 8.86 -11.28 13.56
N GLN A 168 9.09 -12.46 14.13
CA GLN A 168 8.85 -12.73 15.55
C GLN A 168 9.79 -11.97 16.49
N MET A 169 10.99 -11.59 16.02
CA MET A 169 11.88 -10.71 16.81
C MET A 169 11.35 -9.28 16.88
N ILE A 170 10.66 -8.82 15.83
CA ILE A 170 10.08 -7.48 15.74
C ILE A 170 8.70 -7.42 16.40
N HIS A 171 7.86 -8.44 16.16
CA HIS A 171 6.48 -8.55 16.66
C HIS A 171 6.32 -9.79 17.54
N PRO A 172 6.94 -9.83 18.73
CA PRO A 172 6.93 -11.02 19.57
C PRO A 172 5.51 -11.34 20.07
N GLY A 173 5.10 -12.59 19.92
CA GLY A 173 3.81 -13.10 20.40
C GLY A 173 2.62 -12.81 19.49
N VAL A 174 2.83 -12.18 18.33
CA VAL A 174 1.78 -11.91 17.35
C VAL A 174 1.83 -12.96 16.25
N GLU A 175 0.79 -13.80 16.16
CA GLU A 175 0.70 -14.81 15.11
C GLU A 175 0.44 -14.17 13.74
N ALA A 176 1.19 -14.62 12.73
CA ALA A 176 1.06 -14.20 11.35
C ALA A 176 0.35 -15.27 10.51
N LEU A 177 -0.23 -14.88 9.37
CA LEU A 177 -0.76 -15.82 8.38
C LEU A 177 0.41 -16.55 7.69
N LEU A 178 0.55 -17.85 7.94
CA LEU A 178 1.59 -18.69 7.34
C LEU A 178 1.11 -19.33 6.03
N LEU A 179 2.00 -19.42 5.05
CA LEU A 179 1.79 -20.08 3.76
C LEU A 179 2.17 -21.57 3.88
N PRO A 180 1.25 -22.53 3.62
CA PRO A 180 1.54 -23.96 3.76
C PRO A 180 2.55 -24.52 2.76
N SER A 181 2.61 -23.95 1.56
CA SER A 181 3.54 -24.37 0.49
C SER A 181 4.29 -23.15 -0.05
N PRO A 182 5.18 -22.54 0.77
CA PRO A 182 5.87 -21.32 0.41
C PRO A 182 7.02 -21.61 -0.58
N ILE A 183 7.52 -20.56 -1.23
CA ILE A 183 8.70 -20.66 -2.11
C ILE A 183 9.97 -21.04 -1.31
N SER A 184 10.10 -20.53 -0.08
CA SER A 184 11.11 -20.92 0.91
C SER A 184 10.59 -20.64 2.32
N VAL A 185 11.26 -21.18 3.35
CA VAL A 185 10.88 -20.95 4.75
C VAL A 185 11.03 -19.48 5.16
N GLU A 186 12.02 -18.77 4.61
CA GLU A 186 12.28 -17.34 4.82
C GLU A 186 11.25 -16.45 4.11
N MET A 187 10.34 -17.05 3.33
CA MET A 187 9.28 -16.39 2.58
C MET A 187 7.93 -17.06 2.86
N SER A 188 7.69 -17.44 4.13
CA SER A 188 6.55 -18.26 4.53
C SER A 188 5.51 -17.55 5.40
N ALA A 189 5.79 -16.36 5.94
CA ALA A 189 4.85 -15.62 6.77
C ALA A 189 4.43 -14.31 6.11
N MET A 190 3.13 -14.08 5.96
CA MET A 190 2.64 -12.77 5.51
C MET A 190 3.05 -11.69 6.50
N ARG A 191 3.48 -10.53 5.99
CA ARG A 191 4.03 -9.47 6.81
C ARG A 191 2.94 -8.81 7.69
N LEU A 192 3.18 -8.74 8.99
CA LEU A 192 2.32 -8.05 9.97
C LEU A 192 2.48 -6.52 9.90
N SER A 193 3.62 -6.06 9.38
CA SER A 193 4.03 -4.67 9.18
C SER A 193 5.03 -4.62 8.03
N LEU A 194 5.39 -3.43 7.55
CA LEU A 194 6.44 -3.25 6.55
C LEU A 194 7.86 -3.30 7.16
N TRP A 195 7.99 -3.23 8.49
CA TRP A 195 9.29 -3.13 9.18
C TRP A 195 10.22 -4.31 8.91
N THR A 196 9.70 -5.54 8.83
CA THR A 196 10.54 -6.73 8.55
C THR A 196 11.28 -6.59 7.22
N GLY A 197 10.57 -6.19 6.17
CA GLY A 197 11.15 -5.96 4.84
C GLY A 197 12.07 -4.73 4.81
N LEU A 198 11.67 -3.64 5.45
CA LEU A 198 12.44 -2.40 5.51
C LEU A 198 13.78 -2.58 6.24
N LEU A 199 13.78 -3.20 7.42
CA LEU A 199 14.99 -3.47 8.20
C LEU A 199 15.91 -4.47 7.48
N ALA A 200 15.35 -5.52 6.86
CA ALA A 200 16.13 -6.42 6.01
C ALA A 200 16.79 -5.68 4.83
N THR A 201 16.12 -4.68 4.27
CA THR A 201 16.66 -3.84 3.18
C THR A 201 17.80 -2.95 3.68
N VAL A 202 17.70 -2.41 4.89
CA VAL A 202 18.81 -1.66 5.52
C VAL A 202 20.02 -2.57 5.69
N VAL A 203 19.85 -3.75 6.30
CA VAL A 203 20.94 -4.74 6.50
C VAL A 203 21.55 -5.14 5.15
N TYR A 204 20.73 -5.39 4.13
CA TYR A 204 21.20 -5.72 2.78
C TYR A 204 22.17 -4.66 2.22
N ASN A 205 21.87 -3.39 2.42
CA ASN A 205 22.70 -2.27 1.94
C ASN A 205 23.92 -2.03 2.84
N GLN A 206 23.77 -2.16 4.15
CA GLN A 206 24.88 -2.06 5.11
C GLN A 206 25.95 -3.13 4.87
N ASN A 207 25.54 -4.36 4.53
CA ASN A 207 26.44 -5.44 4.09
C ASN A 207 27.18 -5.13 2.78
N ARG A 208 26.73 -4.10 2.03
CA ARG A 208 27.37 -3.58 0.82
C ARG A 208 28.04 -2.23 1.06
N GLN A 209 28.44 -1.99 2.32
CA GLN A 209 29.20 -0.81 2.75
C GLN A 209 28.44 0.51 2.61
N GLN A 210 27.11 0.46 2.53
CA GLN A 210 26.23 1.63 2.53
C GLN A 210 25.61 1.82 3.90
N ASN A 211 26.26 2.62 4.77
CA ASN A 211 25.82 2.78 6.15
C ASN A 211 24.56 3.65 6.30
N ARG A 212 24.47 4.74 5.53
CA ARG A 212 23.36 5.69 5.57
C ARG A 212 22.26 5.22 4.61
N VAL A 213 21.14 4.76 5.16
CA VAL A 213 19.98 4.31 4.38
C VAL A 213 18.75 5.09 4.82
N ARG A 214 18.01 5.66 3.86
CA ARG A 214 16.75 6.37 4.09
C ARG A 214 15.73 5.91 3.05
N ILE A 215 14.81 5.05 3.47
CA ILE A 215 13.87 4.39 2.55
C ILE A 215 12.45 4.41 3.09
N PHE A 216 11.47 4.37 2.19
CA PHE A 216 10.06 4.18 2.52
C PHE A 216 9.40 3.18 1.56
N GLU A 217 8.30 2.59 2.01
CA GLU A 217 7.46 1.70 1.23
C GLU A 217 5.99 1.96 1.55
N SER A 218 5.13 1.81 0.54
CA SER A 218 3.69 1.73 0.72
C SER A 218 3.19 0.35 0.30
N GLY A 219 2.43 -0.33 1.16
CA GLY A 219 1.88 -1.64 0.82
C GLY A 219 0.98 -2.19 1.90
N LEU A 220 0.32 -3.31 1.60
CA LEU A 220 -0.59 -3.95 2.55
C LEU A 220 0.19 -4.67 3.66
N ARG A 221 -0.35 -4.62 4.88
CA ARG A 221 -0.06 -5.56 5.96
C ARG A 221 -1.19 -6.59 6.09
N PHE A 222 -0.90 -7.74 6.68
CA PHE A 222 -1.83 -8.86 6.81
C PHE A 222 -1.92 -9.27 8.28
N VAL A 223 -2.99 -8.87 8.96
CA VAL A 223 -3.20 -9.15 10.40
C VAL A 223 -4.37 -10.11 10.56
N PRO A 224 -4.19 -11.31 11.16
CA PRO A 224 -5.28 -12.23 11.41
C PRO A 224 -6.40 -11.56 12.22
N ASP A 225 -7.62 -11.60 11.68
CA ASP A 225 -8.78 -10.93 12.24
C ASP A 225 -10.04 -11.70 11.83
N THR A 226 -10.69 -12.36 12.80
CA THR A 226 -11.87 -13.21 12.55
C THR A 226 -13.09 -12.42 12.09
N GLN A 227 -13.10 -11.09 12.26
CA GLN A 227 -14.18 -10.21 11.83
C GLN A 227 -13.95 -9.67 10.41
N ALA A 228 -12.72 -9.78 9.89
CA ALA A 228 -12.38 -9.33 8.55
C ALA A 228 -12.76 -10.37 7.47
N PRO A 229 -13.01 -9.95 6.21
CA PRO A 229 -13.21 -10.87 5.10
C PRO A 229 -12.05 -11.87 4.98
N LEU A 230 -12.38 -13.15 4.79
CA LEU A 230 -11.41 -14.25 4.71
C LEU A 230 -10.56 -14.46 5.99
N GLY A 231 -10.95 -13.86 7.12
CA GLY A 231 -10.24 -13.98 8.40
C GLY A 231 -8.92 -13.18 8.46
N ILE A 232 -8.70 -12.26 7.51
CA ILE A 232 -7.45 -11.49 7.41
C ILE A 232 -7.75 -10.02 7.13
N ARG A 233 -7.31 -9.14 8.04
CA ARG A 233 -7.39 -7.69 7.81
C ARG A 233 -6.21 -7.23 6.97
N GLN A 234 -6.52 -6.54 5.88
CA GLN A 234 -5.56 -6.07 4.89
C GLN A 234 -5.57 -4.54 4.86
N ASP A 235 -4.67 -3.94 5.63
CA ASP A 235 -4.59 -2.48 5.77
C ASP A 235 -3.45 -1.95 4.91
N LEU A 236 -3.70 -0.87 4.17
CA LEU A 236 -2.64 -0.16 3.44
C LEU A 236 -1.80 0.67 4.42
N MET A 237 -0.51 0.39 4.45
CA MET A 237 0.45 1.05 5.32
C MET A 237 1.42 1.90 4.51
N LEU A 238 1.89 2.99 5.12
CA LEU A 238 3.05 3.76 4.68
C LEU A 238 4.10 3.67 5.80
N ALA A 239 5.25 3.08 5.51
CA ALA A 239 6.31 2.89 6.48
C ALA A 239 7.65 3.34 5.91
N GLY A 240 8.61 3.59 6.79
CA GLY A 240 9.96 3.91 6.37
C GLY A 240 10.97 3.77 7.49
N VAL A 241 12.24 3.86 7.12
CA VAL A 241 13.38 3.70 8.01
C VAL A 241 14.50 4.66 7.61
N ILE A 242 15.16 5.26 8.62
CA ILE A 242 16.36 6.07 8.45
C ILE A 242 17.45 5.62 9.43
N CYS A 243 18.71 5.62 8.96
CA CYS A 243 19.89 5.37 9.77
C CYS A 243 21.13 6.11 9.23
N GLY A 244 22.19 6.15 10.03
CA GLY A 244 23.45 6.83 9.69
C GLY A 244 23.45 8.33 9.99
N ASN A 245 24.20 9.11 9.20
CA ASN A 245 24.31 10.56 9.40
C ASN A 245 23.10 11.30 8.83
N ARG A 246 22.73 12.44 9.45
CA ARG A 246 21.63 13.32 9.01
C ARG A 246 21.81 13.72 7.55
N TYR A 247 23.01 14.20 7.23
CA TYR A 247 23.46 14.49 5.88
C TYR A 247 24.61 13.56 5.50
N GLU A 248 24.83 13.41 4.20
CA GLU A 248 26.06 12.81 3.69
C GLU A 248 27.26 13.72 3.99
N GLU A 249 28.48 13.23 3.70
CA GLU A 249 29.67 14.03 3.92
C GLU A 249 29.60 15.35 3.14
N HIS A 250 29.65 16.46 3.87
CA HIS A 250 29.51 17.78 3.29
C HIS A 250 30.38 18.79 4.06
N TRP A 251 31.01 19.71 3.33
CA TRP A 251 32.02 20.63 3.87
C TRP A 251 31.45 21.66 4.88
N ASN A 252 30.15 21.93 4.82
CA ASN A 252 29.47 22.93 5.66
C ASN A 252 28.38 22.35 6.58
N LEU A 253 28.19 21.03 6.59
CA LEU A 253 27.17 20.39 7.43
C LEU A 253 27.85 19.55 8.50
N ALA A 254 27.38 19.67 9.74
CA ALA A 254 27.92 18.89 10.85
C ALA A 254 27.68 17.39 10.63
N LYS A 255 28.69 16.59 10.97
CA LYS A 255 28.58 15.12 10.96
C LYS A 255 27.86 14.66 12.23
N GLU A 256 26.53 14.69 12.19
CA GLU A 256 25.67 14.18 13.27
C GLU A 256 24.86 12.97 12.81
N THR A 257 24.68 11.99 13.69
CA THR A 257 23.81 10.84 13.45
C THR A 257 22.35 11.24 13.57
N VAL A 258 21.48 10.67 12.71
CA VAL A 258 20.05 10.94 12.78
C VAL A 258 19.48 10.60 14.16
N ASP A 259 18.54 11.41 14.63
CA ASP A 259 17.85 11.23 15.89
C ASP A 259 16.32 11.16 15.72
N PHE A 260 15.59 11.01 16.82
CA PHE A 260 14.14 10.89 16.82
C PHE A 260 13.45 12.12 16.21
N TYR A 261 13.99 13.31 16.43
CA TYR A 261 13.38 14.56 15.98
C TYR A 261 13.57 14.79 14.48
N ASP A 262 14.61 14.21 13.87
CA ASP A 262 14.74 14.16 12.41
C ASP A 262 13.56 13.43 11.78
N LEU A 263 13.30 12.20 12.24
CA LEU A 263 12.20 11.40 11.70
C LEU A 263 10.84 12.03 12.05
N LYS A 264 10.71 12.58 13.27
CA LYS A 264 9.49 13.29 13.66
C LYS A 264 9.21 14.48 12.74
N GLY A 265 10.21 15.29 12.39
CA GLY A 265 10.04 16.43 11.49
C GLY A 265 9.63 16.03 10.06
N ASP A 266 10.16 14.91 9.57
CA ASP A 266 9.74 14.32 8.29
C ASP A 266 8.26 13.88 8.35
N LEU A 267 7.85 13.22 9.44
CA LEU A 267 6.46 12.80 9.65
C LEU A 267 5.50 13.98 9.86
N GLU A 268 5.89 15.01 10.60
CA GLU A 268 5.11 16.24 10.72
C GLU A 268 4.89 16.88 9.34
N SER A 269 5.92 16.87 8.46
CA SER A 269 5.77 17.35 7.08
C SER A 269 4.78 16.50 6.26
N VAL A 270 4.78 15.18 6.45
CA VAL A 270 3.78 14.27 5.82
C VAL A 270 2.37 14.57 6.34
N LEU A 271 2.21 14.67 7.67
CA LEU A 271 0.93 14.88 8.33
C LEU A 271 0.36 16.28 8.07
N ASP A 272 1.21 17.29 7.83
CA ASP A 272 0.79 18.65 7.48
C ASP A 272 0.05 18.72 6.14
N LEU A 273 0.32 17.80 5.21
CA LEU A 273 -0.44 17.71 3.96
C LEU A 273 -1.94 17.42 4.17
N THR A 274 -2.31 16.87 5.34
CA THR A 274 -3.72 16.69 5.71
C THR A 274 -4.39 18.00 6.14
N GLY A 275 -3.62 19.04 6.48
CA GLY A 275 -4.13 20.26 7.11
C GLY A 275 -4.65 20.06 8.54
N LYS A 276 -4.32 18.93 9.18
CA LYS A 276 -4.78 18.54 10.53
C LYS A 276 -3.62 18.34 11.52
N LEU A 277 -2.43 18.87 11.22
CA LEU A 277 -1.24 18.70 12.07
C LEU A 277 -1.45 19.19 13.51
N ASN A 278 -2.31 20.19 13.69
CA ASN A 278 -2.72 20.74 14.98
C ASN A 278 -3.51 19.74 15.88
N GLU A 279 -4.02 18.66 15.31
CA GLU A 279 -4.76 17.61 16.02
C GLU A 279 -3.94 16.31 16.16
N VAL A 280 -2.65 16.37 15.78
CA VAL A 280 -1.72 15.25 15.90
C VAL A 280 -1.10 15.25 17.29
N GLU A 281 -1.03 14.07 17.90
CA GLU A 281 -0.38 13.85 19.18
C GLU A 281 0.65 12.73 19.07
N PHE A 282 1.83 12.95 19.64
CA PHE A 282 2.87 11.93 19.78
C PHE A 282 2.93 11.51 21.25
N ARG A 283 2.31 10.38 21.56
CA ARG A 283 2.23 9.86 22.94
C ARG A 283 3.26 8.77 23.14
N ALA A 284 4.01 8.83 24.24
CA ALA A 284 4.95 7.76 24.58
C ALA A 284 4.15 6.47 24.85
N GLU A 285 4.34 5.47 23.99
CA GLU A 285 3.66 4.17 24.06
C GLU A 285 4.69 3.07 23.81
N ALA A 286 4.58 2.01 24.60
CA ALA A 286 5.50 0.88 24.52
C ALA A 286 5.22 0.09 23.24
N ASN A 287 6.28 -0.22 22.51
CA ASN A 287 6.27 -1.17 21.40
C ASN A 287 7.50 -2.07 21.54
N PRO A 288 7.36 -3.41 21.54
CA PRO A 288 8.49 -4.33 21.76
C PRO A 288 9.67 -4.13 20.79
N ALA A 289 9.40 -3.63 19.58
CA ALA A 289 10.44 -3.38 18.58
C ALA A 289 11.24 -2.09 18.82
N LEU A 290 10.77 -1.18 19.68
CA LEU A 290 11.27 0.18 19.79
C LEU A 290 11.86 0.47 21.18
N HIS A 291 12.76 1.43 21.25
CA HIS A 291 13.33 1.92 22.49
C HIS A 291 12.25 2.63 23.35
N PRO A 292 12.00 2.21 24.61
CA PRO A 292 10.85 2.68 25.40
C PRO A 292 10.87 4.17 25.74
N GLY A 293 12.06 4.78 25.81
CA GLY A 293 12.22 6.23 26.03
C GLY A 293 12.29 7.07 24.76
N GLN A 294 12.26 6.45 23.58
CA GLN A 294 12.43 7.12 22.27
C GLN A 294 11.45 6.54 21.23
N SER A 295 10.23 6.26 21.68
CA SER A 295 9.12 5.77 20.86
C SER A 295 7.84 6.56 21.14
N ALA A 296 7.02 6.70 20.11
CA ALA A 296 5.71 7.30 20.23
C ALA A 296 4.68 6.59 19.34
N ALA A 297 3.49 6.38 19.89
CA ALA A 297 2.30 6.15 19.08
C ALA A 297 1.81 7.51 18.55
N ILE A 298 1.45 7.53 17.28
CA ILE A 298 0.97 8.70 16.57
C ILE A 298 -0.55 8.67 16.60
N TYR A 299 -1.15 9.73 17.10
CA TYR A 299 -2.59 9.89 17.19
C TYR A 299 -3.05 11.06 16.32
N LEU A 300 -4.20 10.91 15.67
CA LEU A 300 -4.91 11.97 14.97
C LEU A 300 -6.36 11.96 15.44
N LYS A 301 -6.85 13.08 15.98
CA LYS A 301 -8.20 13.17 16.59
C LYS A 301 -8.48 12.09 17.64
N GLY A 302 -7.45 11.69 18.40
CA GLY A 302 -7.56 10.66 19.43
C GLY A 302 -7.58 9.22 18.92
N GLU A 303 -7.51 8.99 17.61
CA GLU A 303 -7.33 7.66 17.01
C GLU A 303 -5.84 7.40 16.71
N ARG A 304 -5.36 6.19 17.05
CA ARG A 304 -3.97 5.80 16.76
C ARG A 304 -3.82 5.51 15.26
N ILE A 305 -2.97 6.26 14.59
CA ILE A 305 -2.71 6.14 13.16
C ILE A 305 -1.37 5.46 12.85
N GLY A 306 -0.51 5.24 13.84
CA GLY A 306 0.79 4.61 13.60
C GLY A 306 1.77 4.68 14.76
N PHE A 307 3.03 4.35 14.48
CA PHE A 307 4.15 4.42 15.41
C PHE A 307 5.37 5.06 14.76
N VAL A 308 6.22 5.66 15.60
CA VAL A 308 7.56 6.12 15.25
C VAL A 308 8.51 5.86 16.42
N GLY A 309 9.75 5.49 16.14
CA GLY A 309 10.75 5.41 17.20
C GLY A 309 12.10 4.88 16.75
N VAL A 310 13.04 4.95 17.67
CA VAL A 310 14.34 4.27 17.54
C VAL A 310 14.13 2.78 17.78
N VAL A 311 14.70 1.92 16.93
CA VAL A 311 14.66 0.47 17.11
C VAL A 311 15.31 0.09 18.44
N HIS A 312 14.73 -0.89 19.16
CA HIS A 312 15.24 -1.31 20.46
C HIS A 312 16.70 -1.81 20.34
N PRO A 313 17.63 -1.42 21.24
CA PRO A 313 19.06 -1.77 21.09
C PRO A 313 19.32 -3.29 21.02
N GLU A 314 18.53 -4.09 21.73
CA GLU A 314 18.64 -5.55 21.61
C GLU A 314 18.18 -6.08 20.25
N LEU A 315 17.18 -5.45 19.63
CA LEU A 315 16.70 -5.80 18.29
C LEU A 315 17.70 -5.32 17.23
N GLU A 316 18.27 -4.13 17.40
CA GLU A 316 19.39 -3.61 16.60
C GLU A 316 20.55 -4.62 16.53
N ARG A 317 20.95 -5.15 17.69
CA ARG A 317 21.99 -6.19 17.79
C ARG A 317 21.57 -7.52 17.15
N LYS A 318 20.32 -7.97 17.33
CA LYS A 318 19.83 -9.25 16.76
C LYS A 318 19.80 -9.24 15.23
N LEU A 319 19.55 -8.07 14.64
CA LEU A 319 19.45 -7.89 13.19
C LEU A 319 20.77 -7.47 12.54
N ASP A 320 21.84 -7.31 13.32
CA ASP A 320 23.16 -6.85 12.86
C ASP A 320 23.09 -5.48 12.15
N LEU A 321 22.34 -4.55 12.74
CA LEU A 321 22.20 -3.18 12.23
C LEU A 321 23.37 -2.32 12.69
N ASN A 322 23.94 -1.54 11.76
CA ASN A 322 25.04 -0.62 12.06
C ASN A 322 24.52 0.68 12.69
N GLY A 323 24.38 0.65 14.01
CA GLY A 323 24.05 1.82 14.81
C GLY A 323 22.57 2.21 14.77
N ARG A 324 22.28 3.35 15.41
CA ARG A 324 20.94 3.84 15.67
C ARG A 324 20.10 3.92 14.39
N THR A 325 19.02 3.15 14.38
CA THR A 325 18.07 3.04 13.27
C THR A 325 16.68 3.45 13.74
N LEU A 326 15.98 4.27 12.96
CA LEU A 326 14.64 4.78 13.30
C LEU A 326 13.63 4.32 12.28
N VAL A 327 12.47 3.86 12.75
CA VAL A 327 11.38 3.37 11.91
C VAL A 327 10.09 4.14 12.18
N PHE A 328 9.23 4.18 11.18
CA PHE A 328 7.83 4.57 11.34
C PHE A 328 6.92 3.65 10.53
N GLU A 329 5.65 3.60 10.92
CA GLU A 329 4.58 3.00 10.13
C GLU A 329 3.27 3.73 10.42
N LEU A 330 2.54 4.09 9.36
CA LEU A 330 1.28 4.81 9.38
C LEU A 330 0.22 4.01 8.62
N GLU A 331 -0.99 3.94 9.15
CA GLU A 331 -2.15 3.41 8.44
C GLU A 331 -2.66 4.46 7.44
N TRP A 332 -2.48 4.19 6.14
CA TRP A 332 -2.68 5.17 5.08
C TRP A 332 -4.10 5.75 5.06
N ASN A 333 -5.10 4.88 5.20
CA ASN A 333 -6.50 5.27 5.11
C ASN A 333 -6.93 6.24 6.21
N LYS A 334 -6.20 6.29 7.34
CA LYS A 334 -6.48 7.23 8.45
C LYS A 334 -6.05 8.67 8.14
N LEU A 335 -5.15 8.85 7.18
CA LEU A 335 -4.61 10.15 6.78
C LEU A 335 -4.81 10.48 5.30
N ALA A 336 -5.56 9.64 4.57
CA ALA A 336 -5.90 9.82 3.16
C ALA A 336 -6.91 10.98 2.92
N ASP A 337 -7.32 11.67 3.98
CA ASP A 337 -8.22 12.82 3.96
C ASP A 337 -7.51 14.11 4.37
N ARG A 338 -7.64 15.16 3.56
CA ARG A 338 -7.17 16.51 3.86
C ARG A 338 -8.30 17.54 4.00
N VAL A 339 -8.01 18.61 4.74
CA VAL A 339 -8.90 19.76 4.87
C VAL A 339 -8.90 20.57 3.58
N VAL A 340 -10.09 20.84 3.03
CA VAL A 340 -10.26 21.81 1.95
C VAL A 340 -10.21 23.21 2.57
N PRO A 341 -9.31 24.11 2.10
CA PRO A 341 -9.10 25.39 2.75
C PRO A 341 -10.35 26.27 2.68
N GLN A 342 -10.71 26.87 3.81
CA GLN A 342 -11.70 27.94 3.89
C GLN A 342 -10.96 29.24 4.19
N ALA A 343 -11.07 30.22 3.29
CA ALA A 343 -10.44 31.51 3.47
C ALA A 343 -10.97 32.21 4.73
N ARG A 344 -10.06 32.73 5.55
CA ARG A 344 -10.37 33.55 6.73
C ARG A 344 -9.77 34.93 6.54
N GLU A 345 -10.46 35.94 7.04
CA GLU A 345 -9.95 37.32 6.99
C GLU A 345 -8.68 37.45 7.84
N ILE A 346 -7.71 38.19 7.32
CA ILE A 346 -6.46 38.49 8.02
C ILE A 346 -6.58 39.88 8.63
N SER A 347 -6.18 40.02 9.89
CA SER A 347 -6.18 41.31 10.56
C SER A 347 -5.24 42.31 9.87
N ARG A 348 -5.69 43.56 9.73
CA ARG A 348 -4.85 44.69 9.28
C ARG A 348 -4.08 45.34 10.43
N PHE A 349 -4.39 44.96 11.66
CA PHE A 349 -3.79 45.51 12.88
C PHE A 349 -2.51 44.74 13.25
N PRO A 350 -1.53 45.40 13.89
CA PRO A 350 -0.27 44.73 14.26
C PRO A 350 -0.48 43.64 15.33
N ALA A 351 0.33 42.60 15.28
CA ALA A 351 0.39 41.57 16.31
C ALA A 351 1.44 41.92 17.39
N ASN A 352 1.22 41.47 18.62
CA ASN A 352 2.15 41.64 19.73
C ASN A 352 2.73 40.28 20.15
N ARG A 353 4.01 40.23 20.47
CA ARG A 353 4.69 39.03 20.97
C ARG A 353 4.99 39.16 22.46
N ARG A 354 4.67 38.13 23.24
CA ARG A 354 5.04 38.01 24.65
C ARG A 354 5.65 36.64 24.89
N ASP A 355 6.81 36.63 25.52
CA ASP A 355 7.54 35.40 25.82
C ASP A 355 7.33 35.06 27.30
N ILE A 356 7.10 33.78 27.60
CA ILE A 356 6.94 33.26 28.95
C ILE A 356 7.93 32.11 29.19
N ALA A 357 8.53 32.08 30.37
CA ALA A 357 9.41 31.02 30.82
C ALA A 357 8.66 30.12 31.80
N VAL A 358 8.23 28.95 31.34
CA VAL A 358 7.36 28.03 32.10
C VAL A 358 8.21 26.90 32.67
N VAL A 359 8.31 26.81 33.99
CA VAL A 359 9.01 25.72 34.69
C VAL A 359 8.01 24.65 35.09
N VAL A 360 8.24 23.42 34.65
CA VAL A 360 7.39 22.24 34.91
C VAL A 360 8.24 21.01 35.20
N ALA A 361 7.63 19.98 35.78
CA ALA A 361 8.30 18.70 35.97
C ALA A 361 8.77 18.09 34.64
N GLU A 362 9.88 17.35 34.68
CA GLU A 362 10.58 16.90 33.48
C GLU A 362 9.75 15.92 32.63
N ASN A 363 8.86 15.16 33.25
CA ASN A 363 7.95 14.22 32.61
C ASN A 363 6.73 14.88 31.92
N VAL A 364 6.46 16.16 32.16
CA VAL A 364 5.31 16.85 31.55
C VAL A 364 5.56 17.06 30.06
N PRO A 365 4.70 16.54 29.15
CA PRO A 365 4.89 16.73 27.72
C PRO A 365 4.78 18.21 27.33
N ALA A 366 5.75 18.71 26.55
CA ALA A 366 5.74 20.10 26.11
C ALA A 366 4.52 20.41 25.19
N ALA A 367 4.07 19.41 24.43
CA ALA A 367 2.89 19.54 23.58
C ALA A 367 1.62 19.88 24.37
N ASP A 368 1.45 19.33 25.58
CA ASP A 368 0.29 19.57 26.43
C ASP A 368 0.27 21.02 26.93
N ILE A 369 1.44 21.57 27.27
CA ILE A 369 1.61 22.99 27.62
C ILE A 369 1.21 23.89 26.45
N LEU A 370 1.70 23.60 25.25
CA LEU A 370 1.38 24.38 24.04
C LEU A 370 -0.10 24.27 23.67
N SER A 371 -0.70 23.08 23.82
CA SER A 371 -2.12 22.83 23.56
C SER A 371 -3.01 23.60 24.53
N GLU A 372 -2.64 23.66 25.82
CA GLU A 372 -3.39 24.43 26.82
C GLU A 372 -3.37 25.94 26.49
N CYS A 373 -2.21 26.49 26.13
CA CYS A 373 -2.11 27.90 25.71
C CYS A 373 -3.04 28.22 24.53
N LYS A 374 -3.08 27.35 23.51
CA LYS A 374 -3.97 27.52 22.34
C LYS A 374 -5.45 27.42 22.73
N LYS A 375 -5.79 26.53 23.66
CA LYS A 375 -7.16 26.29 24.13
C LYS A 375 -7.70 27.44 25.00
N VAL A 376 -6.87 28.02 25.84
CA VAL A 376 -7.28 29.12 26.74
C VAL A 376 -7.35 30.45 25.97
N GLY A 377 -6.48 30.63 24.97
CA GLY A 377 -6.29 31.85 24.22
C GLY A 377 -7.09 32.00 22.92
N VAL A 378 -8.09 31.16 22.66
CA VAL A 378 -8.76 30.97 21.34
C VAL A 378 -9.06 32.26 20.55
N ASN A 379 -9.45 33.34 21.21
CA ASN A 379 -9.88 34.56 20.53
C ASN A 379 -8.74 35.50 20.13
N GLN A 380 -7.62 35.50 20.85
CA GLN A 380 -6.56 36.50 20.71
C GLN A 380 -5.18 35.89 20.46
N VAL A 381 -4.93 34.66 20.93
CA VAL A 381 -3.65 33.97 20.76
C VAL A 381 -3.66 33.27 19.39
N VAL A 382 -3.03 33.91 18.42
CA VAL A 382 -2.94 33.43 17.03
C VAL A 382 -1.73 32.53 16.79
N GLY A 383 -0.75 32.54 17.71
CA GLY A 383 0.45 31.72 17.61
C GLY A 383 1.02 31.33 18.97
N VAL A 384 1.43 30.07 19.10
CA VAL A 384 2.13 29.54 20.26
C VAL A 384 3.30 28.71 19.75
N ASN A 385 4.52 29.10 20.08
CA ASN A 385 5.73 28.43 19.60
C ASN A 385 6.72 28.23 20.76
N LEU A 386 7.29 27.02 20.85
CA LEU A 386 8.39 26.70 21.75
C LEU A 386 9.70 27.04 21.05
N PHE A 387 10.59 27.79 21.71
CA PHE A 387 11.88 28.16 21.11
C PHE A 387 13.09 27.77 21.97
N ASP A 388 12.91 27.41 23.23
CA ASP A 388 14.01 26.88 24.06
C ASP A 388 13.52 25.90 25.14
N VAL A 389 14.38 24.94 25.49
CA VAL A 389 14.17 23.97 26.57
C VAL A 389 15.45 23.90 27.41
N TYR A 390 15.42 24.52 28.58
CA TYR A 390 16.58 24.60 29.46
C TYR A 390 16.52 23.59 30.61
N ARG A 391 17.58 22.79 30.75
CA ARG A 391 17.81 21.83 31.83
C ARG A 391 19.23 22.00 32.35
N GLY A 392 19.39 22.82 33.39
CA GLY A 392 20.72 23.19 33.87
C GLY A 392 20.68 24.02 35.13
N LYS A 393 21.82 24.66 35.45
CA LYS A 393 21.99 25.46 36.67
C LYS A 393 20.89 26.52 36.80
N GLY A 394 20.17 26.48 37.92
CA GLY A 394 19.07 27.39 38.22
C GLY A 394 17.67 26.86 37.90
N VAL A 395 17.55 25.67 37.32
CA VAL A 395 16.30 24.88 37.37
C VAL A 395 16.50 23.77 38.41
N ALA A 396 15.50 23.52 39.25
CA ALA A 396 15.56 22.43 40.21
C ALA A 396 15.70 21.07 39.49
N GLU A 397 16.38 20.12 40.13
CA GLU A 397 16.52 18.77 39.58
C GLU A 397 15.16 18.11 39.40
N GLY A 398 14.95 17.40 38.29
CA GLY A 398 13.64 16.84 37.91
C GLY A 398 12.65 17.85 37.31
N TYR A 399 13.07 19.10 37.06
CA TYR A 399 12.29 20.12 36.35
C TYR A 399 13.00 20.58 35.07
N LYS A 400 12.22 21.19 34.18
CA LYS A 400 12.71 21.84 32.95
C LYS A 400 12.01 23.18 32.76
N SER A 401 12.72 24.12 32.16
CA SER A 401 12.16 25.42 31.76
C SER A 401 11.88 25.43 30.25
N LEU A 402 10.65 25.77 29.87
CA LEU A 402 10.18 25.87 28.50
C LEU A 402 9.98 27.35 28.16
N ALA A 403 10.72 27.86 27.18
CA ALA A 403 10.55 29.23 26.70
C ALA A 403 9.55 29.24 25.54
N ILE A 404 8.39 29.86 25.76
CA ILE A 404 7.26 29.84 24.85
C ILE A 404 6.95 31.28 24.42
N SER A 405 6.87 31.51 23.12
CA SER A 405 6.40 32.78 22.55
C SER A 405 4.92 32.70 22.23
N LEU A 406 4.14 33.64 22.77
CA LEU A 406 2.74 33.85 22.48
C LEU A 406 2.61 35.05 21.52
N ILE A 407 1.93 34.86 20.40
CA ILE A 407 1.59 35.91 19.45
C ILE A 407 0.11 36.24 19.64
N LEU A 408 -0.17 37.49 20.01
CA LEU A 408 -1.50 38.01 20.30
C LEU A 408 -1.94 39.01 19.24
N GLN A 409 -3.14 38.83 18.69
CA GLN A 409 -3.71 39.68 17.65
C GLN A 409 -5.24 39.59 17.67
N ASP A 410 -5.91 40.69 17.34
CA ASP A 410 -7.36 40.76 17.13
C ASP A 410 -7.65 41.21 15.69
N THR A 411 -8.76 40.76 15.10
CA THR A 411 -9.13 41.10 13.71
C THR A 411 -9.80 42.46 13.57
N SER A 412 -10.33 43.01 14.66
CA SER A 412 -11.14 44.23 14.68
C SER A 412 -10.40 45.47 15.19
N ARG A 413 -9.34 45.31 15.98
CA ARG A 413 -8.59 46.42 16.60
C ARG A 413 -7.15 46.06 16.95
N THR A 414 -6.37 47.08 17.29
CA THR A 414 -5.07 46.93 17.97
C THR A 414 -5.29 46.64 19.45
N LEU A 415 -4.51 45.72 20.02
CA LEU A 415 -4.55 45.38 21.45
C LEU A 415 -3.67 46.34 22.26
N GLU A 416 -4.18 46.79 23.41
CA GLU A 416 -3.44 47.59 24.39
C GLU A 416 -2.73 46.70 25.42
N GLU A 417 -1.75 47.25 26.15
CA GLU A 417 -0.89 46.47 27.07
C GLU A 417 -1.68 45.73 28.16
N GLU A 418 -2.71 46.38 28.72
CA GLU A 418 -3.53 45.81 29.79
C GLU A 418 -4.25 44.53 29.33
N GLU A 419 -4.77 44.55 28.10
CA GLU A 419 -5.47 43.39 27.51
C GLU A 419 -4.49 42.26 27.18
N ILE A 420 -3.31 42.60 26.65
CA ILE A 420 -2.23 41.64 26.36
C ILE A 420 -1.78 40.95 27.64
N ALA A 421 -1.47 41.73 28.68
CA ALA A 421 -1.02 41.22 29.98
C ALA A 421 -2.08 40.32 30.64
N ALA A 422 -3.36 40.69 30.57
CA ALA A 422 -4.46 39.89 31.10
C ALA A 422 -4.56 38.53 30.40
N THR A 423 -4.44 38.48 29.07
CA THR A 423 -4.52 37.22 28.31
C THR A 423 -3.32 36.32 28.58
N VAL A 424 -2.11 36.87 28.72
CA VAL A 424 -0.91 36.11 29.11
C VAL A 424 -1.08 35.56 30.53
N ALA A 425 -1.49 36.39 31.49
CA ALA A 425 -1.74 35.96 32.87
C ALA A 425 -2.78 34.83 32.94
N LYS A 426 -3.84 34.90 32.14
CA LYS A 426 -4.86 33.85 32.03
C LYS A 426 -4.28 32.52 31.55
N CYS A 427 -3.40 32.54 30.54
CA CYS A 427 -2.73 31.33 30.08
C CYS A 427 -1.82 30.74 31.16
N VAL A 428 -1.04 31.60 31.83
CA VAL A 428 -0.13 31.18 32.91
C VAL A 428 -0.89 30.55 34.08
N GLU A 429 -2.00 31.16 34.53
CA GLU A 429 -2.80 30.59 35.62
C GLU A 429 -3.41 29.24 35.25
N ALA A 430 -3.86 29.05 33.99
CA ALA A 430 -4.31 27.74 33.52
C ALA A 430 -3.18 26.69 33.54
N LEU A 431 -1.95 27.08 33.16
CA LEU A 431 -0.78 26.20 33.24
C LEU A 431 -0.42 25.86 34.70
N LYS A 432 -0.61 26.81 35.62
CA LYS A 432 -0.38 26.62 37.05
C LYS A 432 -1.40 25.66 37.66
N GLU A 433 -2.68 25.80 37.33
CA GLU A 433 -3.73 24.87 37.80
C GLU A 433 -3.54 23.46 37.25
N ARG A 434 -3.24 23.31 35.96
CA ARG A 434 -3.20 22.00 35.29
C ARG A 434 -1.87 21.26 35.46
N PHE A 435 -0.75 21.97 35.45
CA PHE A 435 0.59 21.38 35.42
C PHE A 435 1.48 21.78 36.60
N GLN A 436 0.94 22.53 37.57
CA GLN A 436 1.70 23.11 38.68
C GLN A 436 2.90 23.94 38.18
N ALA A 437 2.73 24.57 37.03
CA ALA A 437 3.77 25.35 36.40
C ALA A 437 4.09 26.61 37.22
N SER A 438 5.37 26.98 37.29
CA SER A 438 5.83 28.26 37.82
C SER A 438 6.44 29.12 36.73
N LEU A 439 6.20 30.43 36.79
CA LEU A 439 6.87 31.40 35.94
C LEU A 439 8.26 31.67 36.52
N ARG A 440 9.25 31.76 35.64
CA ARG A 440 10.58 32.24 36.00
C ARG A 440 10.69 33.71 35.60
N ASP A 441 11.14 34.55 36.52
CA ASP A 441 11.48 35.96 36.27
C ASP A 441 12.62 36.10 35.25
#